data_AF-A0A7X6UDA5-F1
#
_entry.id   AF-A0A7X6UDA5-F1
#
_cell.length_a   1.000
_cell.length_b   1.000
_cell.length_c   1.000
_cell.angle_alpha   90.00
_cell.angle_beta   90.00
_cell.angle_gamma   90.00
#
_symmetry.space_group_name_H-M   'P 1'
#
loop_
_entity.id
_entity.type
_entity.pdbx_description
1 polymer ?
#
loop_
_entity_poly.entity_id
_entity_poly.type
_entity_poly.pdbx_seq_one_letter_code
_entity_poly.pdbx_strand_id
1 'polypeptide(L)'
;MKKTARFASSTIAAGLFAGAALLMPAAAHAAPVVAEDTAGGSAASSVCVVTGGDMSWGVIERFRSYISGSIAHGSWEVADRTSYETPLFSWTNPTGEIDGETGRGIVSFSGSIHFTGHEGVLDMTLSNPAIELKGDGTARMLLDVRSNDPEGNLKIDETQVSFAKIDKVGAFDPQAGEFAFTDASGVLTAEGAPAFGDFYSSGQEIDPVTFSVQYEQCAGSGGTGGTDEGAGAQEPEVTTEAEAVETTEASVPWLPIALGGVAVVIIAVTAGMLIAGRKKTAPAASADTSTAPSPQTDAGSSEGDA
;
A
#
# COMPACT_ATOMS: atom_id res chain seq x y z
N MET A 1 39.10 -41.88 -43.23
CA MET A 1 38.37 -41.74 -44.51
C MET A 1 37.96 -40.28 -44.68
N LYS A 2 38.31 -39.69 -45.82
CA LYS A 2 38.07 -38.29 -46.22
C LYS A 2 36.66 -38.10 -46.81
N LYS A 3 36.10 -36.89 -46.67
CA LYS A 3 35.57 -36.01 -47.75
C LYS A 3 34.95 -34.73 -47.11
N THR A 4 35.67 -33.60 -47.08
CA THR A 4 35.79 -32.50 -48.07
C THR A 4 34.69 -31.45 -48.02
N ALA A 5 35.10 -30.22 -47.67
CA ALA A 5 34.38 -28.96 -47.79
C ALA A 5 34.19 -28.51 -49.25
N ARG A 6 33.23 -27.60 -49.49
CA ARG A 6 33.26 -26.67 -50.64
C ARG A 6 32.73 -25.28 -50.24
N PHE A 7 33.59 -24.30 -50.49
CA PHE A 7 33.38 -22.85 -50.53
C PHE A 7 32.60 -22.43 -51.78
N ALA A 8 32.00 -21.24 -51.74
CA ALA A 8 31.93 -20.34 -52.89
C ALA A 8 31.91 -18.87 -52.43
N SER A 9 33.02 -18.18 -52.69
CA SER A 9 33.12 -16.72 -52.77
C SER A 9 33.23 -16.33 -54.26
N SER A 10 32.72 -15.16 -54.64
CA SER A 10 33.06 -14.42 -55.88
C SER A 10 32.36 -13.05 -55.80
N THR A 11 32.85 -11.88 -56.22
CA THR A 11 34.09 -11.34 -56.83
C THR A 11 33.82 -9.82 -56.96
N ILE A 12 34.60 -8.92 -56.35
CA ILE A 12 35.60 -7.98 -56.94
C ILE A 12 35.23 -7.31 -58.28
N ALA A 13 35.21 -5.96 -58.29
CA ALA A 13 35.88 -5.03 -59.25
C ALA A 13 35.63 -3.57 -58.78
N ALA A 14 36.63 -2.79 -58.32
CA ALA A 14 37.62 -1.97 -59.07
C ALA A 14 36.97 -0.85 -59.91
N GLY A 15 37.37 0.44 -59.88
CA GLY A 15 38.45 1.16 -59.21
C GLY A 15 38.48 2.65 -59.66
N LEU A 16 39.27 3.45 -58.93
CA LEU A 16 39.97 4.71 -59.28
C LEU A 16 39.25 5.87 -60.00
N PHE A 17 39.32 7.07 -59.41
CA PHE A 17 39.98 8.24 -60.04
C PHE A 17 40.44 9.25 -58.97
N ALA A 18 41.66 9.75 -59.15
CA ALA A 18 42.33 10.74 -58.32
C ALA A 18 42.11 12.17 -58.88
N GLY A 19 42.25 13.19 -58.02
CA GLY A 19 42.89 14.44 -58.44
C GLY A 19 42.23 15.76 -58.04
N ALA A 20 43.12 16.67 -57.60
CA ALA A 20 43.08 18.13 -57.65
C ALA A 20 42.41 18.91 -56.50
N ALA A 21 43.30 19.44 -55.65
CA ALA A 21 43.08 20.59 -54.80
C ALA A 21 42.93 21.88 -55.62
N LEU A 22 42.02 22.76 -55.21
CA LEU A 22 41.99 24.18 -55.56
C LEU A 22 41.69 24.99 -54.28
N LEU A 23 42.67 25.79 -53.88
CA LEU A 23 42.54 26.91 -52.95
C LEU A 23 41.80 28.07 -53.64
N MET A 24 40.86 28.71 -52.95
CA MET A 24 40.69 30.18 -52.95
C MET A 24 39.89 30.66 -51.71
N PRO A 25 40.08 31.90 -51.25
CA PRO A 25 39.60 32.44 -49.97
C PRO A 25 38.40 33.40 -50.08
N ALA A 26 37.94 33.86 -48.90
CA ALA A 26 37.15 35.07 -48.62
C ALA A 26 35.62 35.01 -48.75
N ALA A 27 34.92 35.14 -47.63
CA ALA A 27 34.38 36.44 -47.19
C ALA A 27 33.56 36.26 -45.90
N ALA A 28 33.94 37.00 -44.87
CA ALA A 28 33.19 37.15 -43.63
C ALA A 28 31.79 37.72 -43.90
N HIS A 29 30.76 37.08 -43.35
CA HIS A 29 29.53 37.75 -42.93
C HIS A 29 29.23 37.29 -41.50
N ALA A 30 29.79 38.05 -40.54
CA ALA A 30 29.33 38.00 -39.17
C ALA A 30 27.94 38.64 -39.13
N ALA A 31 26.89 37.83 -39.15
CA ALA A 31 25.57 38.26 -38.74
C ALA A 31 25.57 38.33 -37.20
N PRO A 32 25.11 39.43 -36.59
CA PRO A 32 24.86 39.43 -35.16
C PRO A 32 23.66 38.50 -34.92
N VAL A 33 23.93 37.32 -34.37
CA VAL A 33 22.91 36.56 -33.66
C VAL A 33 22.52 37.42 -32.47
N VAL A 34 21.36 38.07 -32.60
CA VAL A 34 20.64 38.64 -31.46
C VAL A 34 20.38 37.46 -30.55
N ALA A 35 21.14 37.38 -29.46
CA ALA A 35 20.80 36.54 -28.33
C ALA A 35 19.47 37.09 -27.81
N GLU A 36 18.38 36.43 -28.18
CA GLU A 36 17.14 36.53 -27.43
C GLU A 36 17.48 35.99 -26.05
N ASP A 37 17.73 36.92 -25.14
CA ASP A 37 17.76 36.73 -23.70
C ASP A 37 16.38 36.19 -23.31
N THR A 38 16.23 34.89 -23.50
CA THR A 38 15.18 34.13 -22.87
C THR A 38 15.61 34.08 -21.42
N ALA A 39 15.26 35.15 -20.69
CA ALA A 39 15.09 35.09 -19.26
C ALA A 39 14.01 34.03 -19.01
N GLY A 40 14.44 32.77 -19.06
CA GLY A 40 13.75 31.66 -18.43
C GLY A 40 13.78 32.01 -16.97
N GLY A 41 12.73 32.72 -16.53
CA GLY A 41 12.38 32.78 -15.13
C GLY A 41 12.35 31.33 -14.68
N SER A 42 13.33 30.95 -13.87
CA SER A 42 13.25 29.74 -13.09
C SER A 42 11.98 29.91 -12.28
N ALA A 43 10.88 29.29 -12.73
CA ALA A 43 9.72 29.10 -11.88
C ALA A 43 10.28 28.48 -10.60
N ALA A 44 10.11 29.18 -9.48
CA ALA A 44 10.47 28.60 -8.20
C ALA A 44 9.65 27.31 -8.08
N SER A 45 10.32 26.16 -8.12
CA SER A 45 9.65 24.86 -7.94
C SER A 45 8.89 24.91 -6.64
N SER A 46 7.57 24.75 -6.71
CA SER A 46 6.68 24.78 -5.55
C SER A 46 6.78 23.46 -4.80
N VAL A 47 7.87 23.21 -4.07
CA VAL A 47 8.07 21.92 -3.40
C VAL A 47 7.30 21.89 -2.08
N CYS A 48 6.42 20.89 -1.93
CA CYS A 48 5.71 20.56 -0.69
C CYS A 48 6.49 19.45 0.05
N VAL A 49 6.99 19.76 1.25
CA VAL A 49 7.75 18.79 2.06
C VAL A 49 6.79 18.00 2.94
N VAL A 50 6.87 16.66 2.88
CA VAL A 50 6.04 15.76 3.70
C VAL A 50 6.46 15.85 5.16
N THR A 51 5.47 16.03 6.04
CA THR A 51 5.66 16.12 7.49
C THR A 51 4.97 15.01 8.28
N GLY A 52 4.04 14.29 7.66
CA GLY A 52 3.30 13.21 8.28
C GLY A 52 2.47 12.43 7.28
N GLY A 53 1.83 11.36 7.74
CA GLY A 53 0.96 10.54 6.91
C GLY A 53 0.97 9.08 7.30
N ASP A 54 0.09 8.33 6.65
CA ASP A 54 -0.15 6.92 6.89
C ASP A 54 -0.43 6.20 5.58
N MET A 55 -0.11 4.91 5.54
CA MET A 55 -0.53 4.01 4.47
C MET A 55 -1.06 2.73 5.10
N SER A 56 -2.14 2.19 4.56
CA SER A 56 -2.64 0.87 4.93
C SER A 56 -3.05 0.04 3.73
N TRP A 57 -2.70 -1.24 3.74
CA TRP A 57 -2.93 -2.15 2.63
C TRP A 57 -2.94 -3.60 3.13
N GLY A 58 -3.79 -4.44 2.55
CA GLY A 58 -3.89 -5.85 2.91
C GLY A 58 -2.86 -6.75 2.23
N VAL A 59 -2.16 -6.32 1.18
CA VAL A 59 -1.52 -7.22 0.20
C VAL A 59 -2.55 -7.81 -0.77
N ILE A 60 -2.93 -9.06 -0.59
CA ILE A 60 -3.97 -9.75 -1.35
C ILE A 60 -4.70 -10.70 -0.38
N GLU A 61 -6.01 -10.59 -0.22
CA GLU A 61 -6.79 -11.36 0.77
C GLU A 61 -6.59 -12.86 0.63
N ARG A 62 -6.67 -13.36 -0.60
CA ARG A 62 -6.47 -14.79 -0.89
C ARG A 62 -5.04 -15.25 -0.56
N PHE A 63 -4.06 -14.37 -0.67
CA PHE A 63 -2.67 -14.70 -0.32
C PHE A 63 -2.52 -14.79 1.21
N ARG A 64 -3.02 -13.80 1.96
CA ARG A 64 -3.02 -13.86 3.43
C ARG A 64 -3.74 -15.10 3.95
N SER A 65 -4.92 -15.38 3.40
CA SER A 65 -5.73 -16.55 3.75
C SER A 65 -5.00 -17.87 3.48
N TYR A 66 -4.26 -17.94 2.37
CA TYR A 66 -3.41 -19.09 2.04
C TYR A 66 -2.26 -19.26 3.03
N ILE A 67 -1.55 -18.17 3.36
CA ILE A 67 -0.44 -18.18 4.33
C ILE A 67 -0.92 -18.68 5.68
N SER A 68 -1.97 -18.08 6.25
CA SER A 68 -2.51 -18.48 7.56
C SER A 68 -3.31 -19.79 7.54
N GLY A 69 -3.54 -20.35 6.35
CA GLY A 69 -4.40 -21.52 6.15
C GLY A 69 -3.69 -22.85 6.38
N SER A 70 -4.45 -23.94 6.22
CA SER A 70 -3.96 -25.31 6.39
C SER A 70 -3.16 -25.85 5.20
N ILE A 71 -2.81 -25.01 4.23
CA ILE A 71 -2.01 -25.42 3.07
C ILE A 71 -0.57 -24.93 3.25
N ALA A 72 -0.39 -23.62 3.45
CA ALA A 72 0.95 -23.07 3.67
C ALA A 72 1.44 -23.27 5.10
N HIS A 73 0.53 -23.39 6.08
CA HIS A 73 0.89 -23.47 7.51
C HIS A 73 1.88 -22.36 7.93
N GLY A 74 1.64 -21.17 7.39
CA GLY A 74 2.54 -20.04 7.49
C GLY A 74 2.08 -18.98 8.47
N SER A 75 2.84 -17.90 8.49
CA SER A 75 2.59 -16.71 9.30
C SER A 75 3.23 -15.49 8.66
N TRP A 76 3.05 -14.34 9.28
CA TRP A 76 3.81 -13.14 8.96
C TRP A 76 4.26 -12.42 10.21
N GLU A 77 5.38 -11.74 10.10
CA GLU A 77 5.90 -10.83 11.10
C GLU A 77 6.05 -9.43 10.50
N VAL A 78 5.86 -8.40 11.33
CA VAL A 78 6.06 -7.01 10.93
C VAL A 78 7.19 -6.40 11.76
N ALA A 79 7.96 -5.50 11.16
CA ALA A 79 9.07 -4.84 11.83
C ALA A 79 9.09 -3.32 11.59
N ASP A 80 9.86 -2.63 12.42
CA ASP A 80 10.05 -1.19 12.44
C ASP A 80 8.74 -0.40 12.60
N ARG A 81 8.41 0.47 11.63
CA ARG A 81 7.22 1.33 11.66
C ARG A 81 5.99 0.69 11.04
N THR A 82 6.00 -0.64 10.92
CA THR A 82 4.88 -1.41 10.40
C THR A 82 4.09 -2.04 11.55
N SER A 83 2.76 -1.95 11.51
CA SER A 83 1.84 -2.67 12.38
C SER A 83 0.88 -3.53 11.59
N TYR A 84 0.23 -4.49 12.26
CA TYR A 84 -0.83 -5.31 11.67
C TYR A 84 -2.06 -5.32 12.58
N GLU A 85 -3.21 -4.95 12.02
CA GLU A 85 -4.53 -5.14 12.62
C GLU A 85 -5.44 -5.72 11.54
N THR A 86 -5.97 -6.92 11.76
CA THR A 86 -6.71 -7.66 10.73
C THR A 86 -7.80 -6.79 10.07
N PRO A 87 -7.80 -6.63 8.74
CA PRO A 87 -6.98 -7.34 7.75
C PRO A 87 -5.75 -6.57 7.23
N LEU A 88 -5.43 -5.41 7.81
CA LEU A 88 -4.54 -4.40 7.24
C LEU A 88 -3.15 -4.39 7.88
N PHE A 89 -2.15 -4.23 7.03
CA PHE A 89 -0.83 -3.74 7.43
C PHE A 89 -0.84 -2.22 7.34
N SER A 90 -0.18 -1.55 8.28
CA SER A 90 -0.13 -0.08 8.36
C SER A 90 1.30 0.41 8.52
N TRP A 91 1.61 1.52 7.85
CA TRP A 91 2.89 2.23 7.92
C TRP A 91 2.63 3.69 8.27
N THR A 92 3.55 4.28 9.03
CA THR A 92 3.41 5.65 9.56
C THR A 92 4.71 6.44 9.40
N ASN A 93 4.63 7.76 9.62
CA ASN A 93 5.77 8.68 9.60
C ASN A 93 6.57 8.63 8.29
N PRO A 94 5.92 8.91 7.14
CA PRO A 94 6.59 8.95 5.86
C PRO A 94 7.53 10.15 5.75
N THR A 95 8.39 10.09 4.74
CA THR A 95 9.21 11.21 4.27
C THR A 95 9.03 11.35 2.77
N GLY A 96 9.18 12.55 2.23
CA GLY A 96 9.06 12.74 0.80
C GLY A 96 8.87 14.19 0.42
N GLU A 97 8.76 14.41 -0.88
CA GLU A 97 8.48 15.70 -1.48
C GLU A 97 7.45 15.51 -2.60
N ILE A 98 6.54 16.48 -2.71
CA ILE A 98 5.55 16.56 -3.78
C ILE A 98 5.76 17.90 -4.49
N ASP A 99 5.87 17.86 -5.81
CA ASP A 99 5.86 19.05 -6.63
C ASP A 99 4.45 19.63 -6.66
N GLY A 100 4.31 20.86 -6.16
CA GLY A 100 3.05 21.54 -5.95
C GLY A 100 2.37 22.01 -7.22
N GLU A 101 3.11 22.13 -8.34
CA GLU A 101 2.55 22.52 -9.63
C GLU A 101 1.97 21.30 -10.37
N THR A 102 2.69 20.17 -10.31
CA THR A 102 2.37 18.97 -11.09
C THR A 102 1.69 17.88 -10.27
N GLY A 103 1.71 17.95 -8.94
CA GLY A 103 1.24 16.90 -8.04
C GLY A 103 2.08 15.62 -8.11
N ARG A 104 3.30 15.69 -8.65
CA ARG A 104 4.22 14.55 -8.78
C ARG A 104 5.13 14.47 -7.58
N GLY A 105 5.34 13.29 -7.05
CA GLY A 105 6.18 13.14 -5.87
C GLY A 105 6.34 11.70 -5.45
N ILE A 106 7.22 11.47 -4.49
CA ILE A 106 7.41 10.16 -3.86
C ILE A 106 7.28 10.35 -2.35
N VAL A 107 6.39 9.56 -1.74
CA VAL A 107 6.19 9.51 -0.30
C VAL A 107 6.60 8.12 0.18
N SER A 108 7.70 8.04 0.92
CA SER A 108 8.36 6.80 1.34
C SER A 108 8.13 6.52 2.81
N PHE A 109 7.86 5.26 3.12
CA PHE A 109 7.73 4.72 4.47
C PHE A 109 8.88 3.74 4.74
N SER A 110 9.08 3.40 6.01
CA SER A 110 10.04 2.38 6.45
C SER A 110 9.32 1.23 7.13
N GLY A 111 9.99 0.08 7.20
CA GLY A 111 9.49 -1.13 7.84
C GLY A 111 9.07 -2.19 6.83
N SER A 112 8.71 -3.35 7.36
CA SER A 112 8.57 -4.55 6.54
C SER A 112 7.44 -5.46 7.00
N ILE A 113 7.06 -6.37 6.09
CA ILE A 113 6.29 -7.57 6.35
C ILE A 113 7.11 -8.75 5.86
N HIS A 114 7.32 -9.74 6.72
CA HIS A 114 7.98 -10.99 6.38
C HIS A 114 6.97 -12.14 6.44
N PHE A 115 6.62 -12.69 5.28
CA PHE A 115 5.76 -13.85 5.16
C PHE A 115 6.59 -15.13 5.08
N THR A 116 6.19 -16.13 5.84
CA THR A 116 6.77 -17.48 5.78
C THR A 116 5.69 -18.54 5.64
N GLY A 117 6.03 -19.67 5.03
CA GLY A 117 5.15 -20.83 4.86
C GLY A 117 5.90 -22.04 4.29
N HIS A 118 5.23 -23.20 4.23
CA HIS A 118 5.81 -24.45 3.73
C HIS A 118 7.16 -24.79 4.39
N GLU A 119 7.21 -24.71 5.71
CA GLU A 119 8.43 -24.99 6.49
C GLU A 119 9.65 -24.13 6.07
N GLY A 120 9.39 -22.92 5.54
CA GLY A 120 10.40 -21.95 5.14
C GLY A 120 10.73 -21.93 3.64
N VAL A 121 10.09 -22.79 2.83
CA VAL A 121 10.22 -22.74 1.36
C VAL A 121 9.63 -21.42 0.84
N LEU A 122 8.43 -21.06 1.29
CA LEU A 122 7.89 -19.73 1.07
C LEU A 122 8.53 -18.79 2.08
N ASP A 123 9.32 -17.87 1.57
CA ASP A 123 9.97 -16.79 2.31
C ASP A 123 9.89 -15.53 1.43
N MET A 124 9.08 -14.56 1.86
CA MET A 124 8.85 -13.31 1.13
C MET A 124 8.91 -12.13 2.10
N THR A 125 9.77 -11.18 1.83
CA THR A 125 9.81 -9.88 2.51
C THR A 125 9.37 -8.77 1.56
N LEU A 126 8.39 -7.99 2.00
CA LEU A 126 7.99 -6.73 1.39
C LEU A 126 8.37 -5.61 2.34
N SER A 127 9.13 -4.62 1.89
CA SER A 127 9.64 -3.57 2.78
C SER A 127 9.74 -2.21 2.10
N ASN A 128 9.86 -1.17 2.94
CA ASN A 128 10.07 0.22 2.53
C ASN A 128 9.10 0.69 1.43
N PRO A 129 7.77 0.61 1.66
CA PRO A 129 6.82 1.03 0.66
C PRO A 129 6.97 2.51 0.33
N ALA A 130 6.76 2.86 -0.94
CA ALA A 130 6.64 4.24 -1.36
C ALA A 130 5.46 4.43 -2.31
N ILE A 131 4.76 5.55 -2.19
CA ILE A 131 3.70 5.96 -3.11
C ILE A 131 4.28 7.02 -4.05
N GLU A 132 4.47 6.66 -5.32
CA GLU A 132 4.84 7.58 -6.39
C GLU A 132 3.57 8.18 -7.00
N LEU A 133 3.29 9.45 -6.67
CA LEU A 133 2.20 10.22 -7.26
C LEU A 133 2.61 10.66 -8.67
N LYS A 134 1.73 10.41 -9.67
CA LYS A 134 2.03 10.70 -11.08
C LYS A 134 1.49 12.04 -11.57
N GLY A 135 0.69 12.74 -10.75
CA GLY A 135 0.07 14.02 -11.10
C GLY A 135 -1.16 13.93 -12.01
N ASP A 136 -1.45 12.74 -12.56
CA ASP A 136 -2.56 12.50 -13.49
C ASP A 136 -3.77 11.79 -12.83
N GLY A 137 -3.83 11.78 -11.49
CA GLY A 137 -4.84 11.05 -10.74
C GLY A 137 -4.56 9.55 -10.59
N THR A 138 -3.35 9.11 -10.93
CA THR A 138 -2.83 7.76 -10.65
C THR A 138 -1.59 7.79 -9.75
N ALA A 139 -1.29 6.64 -9.14
CA ALA A 139 -0.07 6.44 -8.39
C ALA A 139 0.56 5.06 -8.69
N ARG A 140 1.83 4.90 -8.34
CA ARG A 140 2.48 3.59 -8.25
C ARG A 140 2.87 3.30 -6.81
N MET A 141 2.66 2.07 -6.37
CA MET A 141 3.23 1.58 -5.13
C MET A 141 4.56 0.90 -5.46
N LEU A 142 5.63 1.41 -4.88
CA LEU A 142 6.98 0.86 -4.94
C LEU A 142 7.28 0.08 -3.66
N LEU A 143 8.01 -1.02 -3.76
CA LEU A 143 8.42 -1.83 -2.61
C LEU A 143 9.84 -2.38 -2.84
N ASP A 144 10.61 -2.51 -1.77
CA ASP A 144 11.74 -3.42 -1.75
C ASP A 144 11.20 -4.84 -1.58
N VAL A 145 11.55 -5.74 -2.49
CA VAL A 145 11.00 -7.08 -2.59
C VAL A 145 12.13 -8.10 -2.58
N ARG A 146 12.05 -9.03 -1.63
CA ARG A 146 12.84 -10.25 -1.62
C ARG A 146 11.92 -11.44 -1.49
N SER A 147 11.98 -12.40 -2.41
CA SER A 147 11.06 -13.56 -2.38
C SER A 147 11.67 -14.79 -3.03
N ASN A 148 11.27 -15.96 -2.55
CA ASN A 148 11.62 -17.25 -3.14
C ASN A 148 10.59 -17.73 -4.19
N ASP A 149 11.02 -18.64 -5.05
CA ASP A 149 10.18 -19.44 -5.93
C ASP A 149 9.55 -20.64 -5.17
N PRO A 150 8.62 -21.41 -5.78
CA PRO A 150 8.00 -22.57 -5.14
C PRO A 150 8.98 -23.70 -4.79
N GLU A 151 10.18 -23.70 -5.37
CA GLU A 151 11.26 -24.64 -5.06
C GLU A 151 12.17 -24.14 -3.91
N GLY A 152 11.93 -22.93 -3.39
CA GLY A 152 12.66 -22.31 -2.29
C GLY A 152 13.94 -21.59 -2.70
N ASN A 153 14.16 -21.35 -4.00
CA ASN A 153 15.30 -20.57 -4.48
C ASN A 153 14.93 -19.09 -4.55
N LEU A 154 15.91 -18.21 -4.37
CA LEU A 154 15.71 -16.77 -4.51
C LEU A 154 15.23 -16.41 -5.92
N LYS A 155 14.01 -15.87 -6.01
CA LYS A 155 13.36 -15.47 -7.26
C LYS A 155 13.58 -14.00 -7.59
N ILE A 156 13.46 -13.14 -6.58
CA ILE A 156 13.59 -11.69 -6.70
C ILE A 156 14.27 -11.13 -5.45
N ASP A 157 15.14 -10.14 -5.63
CA ASP A 157 15.82 -9.38 -4.59
C ASP A 157 16.14 -8.00 -5.15
N GLU A 158 15.11 -7.16 -5.23
CA GLU A 158 15.16 -5.86 -5.90
C GLU A 158 14.56 -4.77 -5.02
N THR A 159 15.16 -3.59 -5.07
CA THR A 159 14.68 -2.41 -4.32
C THR A 159 13.75 -1.56 -5.17
N GLN A 160 12.72 -0.99 -4.55
CA GLN A 160 11.78 -0.05 -5.18
C GLN A 160 11.18 -0.58 -6.50
N VAL A 161 10.85 -1.88 -6.52
CA VAL A 161 10.09 -2.53 -7.59
C VAL A 161 8.78 -1.78 -7.76
N SER A 162 8.44 -1.39 -9.00
CA SER A 162 7.12 -0.84 -9.33
C SER A 162 6.06 -1.92 -9.15
N PHE A 163 5.63 -2.17 -7.91
CA PHE A 163 4.92 -3.37 -7.50
C PHE A 163 3.45 -3.37 -7.94
N ALA A 164 2.77 -2.25 -7.76
CA ALA A 164 1.38 -2.09 -8.18
C ALA A 164 1.09 -0.73 -8.78
N LYS A 165 0.12 -0.70 -9.69
CA LYS A 165 -0.53 0.53 -10.16
C LYS A 165 -1.76 0.78 -9.31
N ILE A 166 -1.92 2.00 -8.82
CA ILE A 166 -3.08 2.46 -8.05
C ILE A 166 -3.85 3.48 -8.89
N ASP A 167 -5.13 3.24 -9.07
CA ASP A 167 -6.01 4.07 -9.89
C ASP A 167 -6.91 4.95 -9.03
N LYS A 168 -7.31 6.11 -9.57
CA LYS A 168 -8.30 7.02 -8.98
C LYS A 168 -7.89 7.56 -7.60
N VAL A 169 -6.65 8.01 -7.47
CA VAL A 169 -6.16 8.62 -6.21
C VAL A 169 -6.66 10.06 -5.98
N GLY A 170 -7.39 10.64 -6.94
CA GLY A 170 -7.90 12.01 -6.85
C GLY A 170 -6.91 13.05 -7.36
N ALA A 171 -7.26 14.33 -7.21
CA ALA A 171 -6.42 15.45 -7.63
C ALA A 171 -5.68 16.03 -6.41
N PHE A 172 -4.39 16.31 -6.58
CA PHE A 172 -3.57 16.95 -5.56
C PHE A 172 -3.87 18.46 -5.48
N ASP A 173 -3.98 19.00 -4.26
CA ASP A 173 -4.09 20.43 -4.01
C ASP A 173 -2.93 20.93 -3.13
N PRO A 174 -1.98 21.71 -3.67
CA PRO A 174 -0.83 22.20 -2.91
C PRO A 174 -1.22 23.12 -1.73
N GLN A 175 -2.43 23.69 -1.71
CA GLN A 175 -2.87 24.61 -0.66
C GLN A 175 -3.62 23.93 0.48
N ALA A 176 -3.99 22.65 0.33
CA ALA A 176 -4.77 21.94 1.34
C ALA A 176 -3.96 21.58 2.60
N GLY A 177 -2.63 21.47 2.48
CA GLY A 177 -1.74 21.00 3.56
C GLY A 177 -1.82 19.49 3.82
N GLU A 178 -2.76 18.80 3.17
CA GLU A 178 -2.91 17.35 3.22
C GLU A 178 -3.49 16.81 1.92
N PHE A 179 -3.19 15.55 1.62
CA PHE A 179 -3.73 14.79 0.51
C PHE A 179 -4.00 13.36 0.95
N ALA A 180 -5.12 12.78 0.52
CA ALA A 180 -5.48 11.43 0.90
C ALA A 180 -6.35 10.75 -0.15
N PHE A 181 -6.27 9.42 -0.19
CA PHE A 181 -7.22 8.56 -0.88
C PHE A 181 -7.52 7.35 -0.01
N THR A 182 -8.76 6.86 -0.11
CA THR A 182 -9.26 5.73 0.69
C THR A 182 -9.77 4.66 -0.24
N ASP A 183 -9.45 3.40 0.08
CA ASP A 183 -9.88 2.22 -0.65
C ASP A 183 -9.64 2.30 -2.17
N ALA A 184 -8.50 2.90 -2.57
CA ALA A 184 -8.13 3.01 -3.97
C ALA A 184 -7.79 1.63 -4.54
N SER A 185 -8.45 1.26 -5.63
CA SER A 185 -8.20 -0.01 -6.31
C SER A 185 -6.80 -0.03 -6.94
N GLY A 186 -6.17 -1.20 -6.92
CA GLY A 186 -4.87 -1.40 -7.54
C GLY A 186 -4.75 -2.75 -8.23
N VAL A 187 -3.76 -2.83 -9.12
CA VAL A 187 -3.38 -4.07 -9.80
C VAL A 187 -1.88 -4.28 -9.74
N LEU A 188 -1.44 -5.54 -9.65
CA LEU A 188 -0.04 -5.92 -9.80
C LEU A 188 0.47 -5.51 -11.18
N THR A 189 1.71 -5.07 -11.21
CA THR A 189 2.45 -4.86 -12.45
C THR A 189 3.13 -6.16 -12.91
N ALA A 190 3.81 -6.11 -14.05
CA ALA A 190 4.65 -7.22 -14.50
C ALA A 190 5.89 -7.40 -13.61
N GLU A 191 6.38 -6.32 -13.01
CA GLU A 191 7.55 -6.30 -12.14
C GLU A 191 7.23 -6.77 -10.71
N GLY A 192 6.01 -6.52 -10.22
CA GLY A 192 5.57 -6.97 -8.89
C GLY A 192 5.09 -8.41 -8.85
N ALA A 193 4.55 -8.93 -9.95
CA ALA A 193 4.02 -10.30 -10.02
C ALA A 193 5.02 -11.42 -9.62
N PRO A 194 6.32 -11.36 -10.01
CA PRO A 194 7.33 -12.35 -9.60
C PRO A 194 7.49 -12.52 -8.09
N ALA A 195 7.11 -11.53 -7.27
CA ALA A 195 7.16 -11.62 -5.81
C ALA A 195 6.36 -12.81 -5.27
N PHE A 196 5.34 -13.25 -6.01
CA PHE A 196 4.46 -14.34 -5.63
C PHE A 196 4.77 -15.67 -6.33
N GLY A 197 6.04 -15.93 -6.69
CA GLY A 197 6.47 -17.22 -7.23
C GLY A 197 5.73 -17.64 -8.52
N ASP A 198 5.38 -16.66 -9.37
CA ASP A 198 4.61 -16.82 -10.62
C ASP A 198 3.16 -17.30 -10.45
N PHE A 199 2.62 -17.36 -9.22
CA PHE A 199 1.21 -17.72 -8.97
C PHE A 199 0.23 -16.60 -9.36
N TYR A 200 0.71 -15.36 -9.40
CA TYR A 200 -0.05 -14.18 -9.84
C TYR A 200 0.60 -13.55 -11.07
N SER A 201 -0.20 -12.88 -11.87
CA SER A 201 0.25 -12.22 -13.10
C SER A 201 -0.02 -10.72 -13.04
N SER A 202 0.63 -9.96 -13.92
CA SER A 202 0.30 -8.55 -14.14
C SER A 202 -1.20 -8.36 -14.39
N GLY A 203 -1.76 -7.30 -13.82
CA GLY A 203 -3.20 -7.00 -13.88
C GLY A 203 -4.02 -7.71 -12.81
N GLN A 204 -3.44 -8.60 -12.01
CA GLN A 204 -4.11 -9.18 -10.85
C GLN A 204 -4.45 -8.08 -9.85
N GLU A 205 -5.72 -7.99 -9.47
CA GLU A 205 -6.17 -7.09 -8.42
C GLU A 205 -5.45 -7.38 -7.10
N ILE A 206 -5.02 -6.29 -6.45
CA ILE A 206 -4.55 -6.29 -5.07
C ILE A 206 -5.65 -5.75 -4.15
N ASP A 207 -5.50 -5.97 -2.85
CA ASP A 207 -6.41 -5.36 -1.89
C ASP A 207 -6.34 -3.82 -2.01
N PRO A 208 -7.46 -3.10 -1.76
CA PRO A 208 -7.47 -1.64 -1.83
C PRO A 208 -6.43 -0.99 -0.93
N VAL A 209 -5.89 0.15 -1.40
CA VAL A 209 -4.88 0.93 -0.68
C VAL A 209 -5.53 2.20 -0.13
N THR A 210 -5.28 2.47 1.14
CA THR A 210 -5.62 3.74 1.79
C THR A 210 -4.32 4.46 2.15
N PHE A 211 -4.27 5.76 1.86
CA PHE A 211 -3.09 6.59 2.04
C PHE A 211 -3.50 8.00 2.45
N SER A 212 -2.74 8.59 3.36
CA SER A 212 -2.81 10.00 3.74
C SER A 212 -1.40 10.56 3.82
N VAL A 213 -1.27 11.85 3.51
CA VAL A 213 -0.03 12.60 3.68
C VAL A 213 -0.35 14.01 4.11
N GLN A 214 0.44 14.52 5.06
CA GLN A 214 0.47 15.92 5.45
C GLN A 214 1.76 16.55 4.95
N TYR A 215 1.68 17.81 4.55
CA TYR A 215 2.82 18.55 4.03
C TYR A 215 2.76 20.02 4.43
N GLU A 216 3.93 20.64 4.53
CA GLU A 216 4.01 22.09 4.64
C GLU A 216 3.53 22.75 3.35
N GLN A 217 3.02 23.98 3.46
CA GLN A 217 2.65 24.76 2.29
C GLN A 217 3.83 24.85 1.32
N CYS A 218 3.57 24.53 0.07
CA CYS A 218 4.61 24.33 -0.93
C CYS A 218 5.41 25.61 -1.13
N ALA A 219 6.73 25.53 -0.96
CA ALA A 219 7.63 26.68 -1.03
C ALA A 219 7.63 27.25 -2.45
N GLY A 220 6.98 28.40 -2.66
CA GLY A 220 6.78 28.97 -4.01
C GLY A 220 5.32 29.27 -4.35
N SER A 221 4.37 28.75 -3.57
CA SER A 221 2.94 29.15 -3.63
C SER A 221 2.67 30.52 -3.00
N GLY A 222 3.71 31.30 -2.71
CA GLY A 222 3.60 32.67 -2.21
C GLY A 222 2.98 33.58 -3.26
N GLY A 223 1.66 33.62 -3.30
CA GLY A 223 0.92 34.72 -3.90
C GLY A 223 1.37 36.01 -3.23
N THR A 224 1.84 36.95 -4.05
CA THR A 224 2.10 38.34 -3.67
C THR A 224 0.81 38.97 -3.14
N GLY A 225 0.56 38.86 -1.84
CA GLY A 225 -0.66 39.31 -1.20
C GLY A 225 -0.45 39.53 0.29
N GLY A 226 0.33 40.55 0.63
CA GLY A 226 0.59 40.94 2.01
C GLY A 226 1.61 42.07 2.09
N THR A 227 1.18 43.29 1.77
CA THR A 227 1.78 44.51 2.31
C THR A 227 1.69 44.45 3.83
N ASP A 228 2.78 44.11 4.50
CA ASP A 228 2.92 44.40 5.93
C ASP A 228 3.72 45.71 6.06
N GLU A 229 2.94 46.79 6.10
CA GLU A 229 3.37 48.15 6.33
C GLU A 229 3.27 48.41 7.84
N GLY A 230 4.41 48.69 8.47
CA GLY A 230 4.47 49.73 9.49
C GLY A 230 4.08 49.36 10.92
N ALA A 231 5.11 49.26 11.74
CA ALA A 231 5.15 49.53 13.17
C ALA A 231 4.09 50.52 13.71
N GLY A 232 3.54 50.20 14.87
CA GLY A 232 2.74 51.13 15.67
C GLY A 232 2.49 50.62 17.08
N ALA A 233 3.47 50.79 17.97
CA ALA A 233 3.27 50.70 19.40
C ALA A 233 2.37 51.84 19.89
N GLN A 234 1.32 51.53 20.66
CA GLN A 234 0.86 52.41 21.73
C GLN A 234 -0.04 51.66 22.72
N GLU A 235 0.51 51.49 23.91
CA GLU A 235 -0.20 51.31 25.17
C GLU A 235 -0.90 52.64 25.55
N PRO A 236 -2.05 52.56 26.22
CA PRO A 236 -2.15 53.36 27.42
C PRO A 236 -2.73 52.60 28.61
N GLU A 237 -2.10 52.87 29.74
CA GLU A 237 -2.51 52.54 31.09
C GLU A 237 -3.62 53.51 31.58
N VAL A 238 -4.29 53.13 32.67
CA VAL A 238 -4.80 53.97 33.79
C VAL A 238 -6.34 53.98 34.07
N THR A 239 -6.65 53.36 35.23
CA THR A 239 -7.65 53.64 36.30
C THR A 239 -9.17 53.47 36.13
N THR A 240 -9.68 52.48 36.88
CA THR A 240 -10.64 52.55 38.00
C THR A 240 -11.55 53.79 38.13
N GLU A 241 -12.87 53.58 38.10
CA GLU A 241 -13.77 54.03 39.18
C GLU A 241 -15.03 53.17 39.22
N ALA A 242 -15.47 52.88 40.45
CA ALA A 242 -16.62 52.06 40.79
C ALA A 242 -17.88 52.92 40.89
N GLU A 243 -19.02 52.39 40.43
CA GLU A 243 -20.30 52.79 41.01
C GLU A 243 -21.23 51.58 41.09
N ALA A 244 -21.77 51.41 42.31
CA ALA A 244 -22.56 50.28 42.76
C ALA A 244 -24.03 50.46 42.43
N VAL A 245 -24.75 49.37 42.17
CA VAL A 245 -26.16 49.26 42.55
C VAL A 245 -26.40 47.86 43.13
N GLU A 246 -26.85 47.87 44.39
CA GLU A 246 -27.38 46.77 45.19
C GLU A 246 -28.48 46.01 44.42
N THR A 247 -28.78 44.73 44.62
CA THR A 247 -29.31 44.00 45.77
C THR A 247 -29.64 42.62 45.14
N THR A 248 -29.32 41.45 45.67
CA THR A 248 -29.98 40.79 46.81
C THR A 248 -29.22 39.51 47.12
N GLU A 249 -28.99 39.27 48.40
CA GLU A 249 -28.58 37.98 48.94
C GLU A 249 -29.70 36.94 48.76
N ALA A 250 -29.34 35.70 48.42
CA ALA A 250 -29.50 34.56 49.33
C ALA A 250 -29.31 33.21 48.61
N SER A 251 -28.30 32.48 49.09
CA SER A 251 -28.22 31.02 49.26
C SER A 251 -28.66 30.10 48.11
N VAL A 252 -27.67 29.45 47.49
CA VAL A 252 -27.83 28.15 46.82
C VAL A 252 -27.81 27.06 47.88
N PRO A 253 -28.78 26.12 47.86
CA PRO A 253 -28.37 24.75 47.60
C PRO A 253 -29.33 24.03 46.64
N TRP A 254 -28.78 23.65 45.48
CA TRP A 254 -29.11 22.49 44.65
C TRP A 254 -29.77 21.32 45.42
N LEU A 255 -31.03 20.99 45.07
CA LEU A 255 -31.79 19.71 45.11
C LEU A 255 -33.30 19.98 45.35
N PRO A 256 -34.26 19.04 45.15
CA PRO A 256 -34.38 17.84 44.30
C PRO A 256 -35.75 17.76 43.54
N ILE A 257 -36.00 16.65 42.80
CA ILE A 257 -37.27 15.89 42.54
C ILE A 257 -36.94 15.00 41.31
N ALA A 258 -36.56 13.72 41.39
CA ALA A 258 -37.16 12.55 42.04
C ALA A 258 -38.63 12.30 41.64
N LEU A 259 -38.86 11.24 40.84
CA LEU A 259 -40.01 10.30 40.85
C LEU A 259 -40.10 9.68 39.43
N GLY A 260 -39.93 8.38 39.20
CA GLY A 260 -39.77 7.18 40.02
C GLY A 260 -39.66 6.01 39.02
N GLY A 261 -39.34 4.76 39.37
CA GLY A 261 -39.08 4.12 40.64
C GLY A 261 -38.69 2.67 40.31
N VAL A 262 -37.73 2.19 41.08
CA VAL A 262 -37.39 0.80 41.45
C VAL A 262 -38.30 -0.30 40.88
N ALA A 263 -37.71 -1.30 40.21
CA ALA A 263 -37.69 -2.70 40.68
C ALA A 263 -37.33 -3.71 39.56
N VAL A 264 -36.74 -4.83 40.01
CA VAL A 264 -36.67 -6.15 39.32
C VAL A 264 -35.57 -6.23 38.25
N VAL A 265 -34.39 -6.83 38.53
CA VAL A 265 -34.12 -8.28 38.55
C VAL A 265 -34.52 -8.94 37.20
N ILE A 266 -33.62 -9.78 36.66
CA ILE A 266 -33.79 -10.63 35.46
C ILE A 266 -33.49 -9.98 34.10
N ILE A 267 -32.19 -9.93 33.74
CA ILE A 267 -31.75 -10.49 32.44
C ILE A 267 -30.66 -11.53 32.75
N ALA A 268 -31.09 -12.57 33.46
CA ALA A 268 -30.54 -13.91 33.36
C ALA A 268 -31.55 -14.76 32.57
N VAL A 269 -31.91 -14.34 31.33
CA VAL A 269 -32.74 -15.14 30.40
C VAL A 269 -32.29 -14.93 28.94
N THR A 270 -30.99 -15.05 28.68
CA THR A 270 -30.48 -15.57 27.38
C THR A 270 -29.45 -16.70 27.58
N ALA A 271 -29.33 -17.22 28.81
CA ALA A 271 -28.74 -18.52 29.12
C ALA A 271 -29.81 -19.57 29.53
N GLY A 272 -31.08 -19.19 29.52
CA GLY A 272 -32.24 -20.00 29.97
C GLY A 272 -33.04 -20.68 28.87
N MET A 273 -32.47 -20.87 27.67
CA MET A 273 -33.09 -21.67 26.59
C MET A 273 -32.32 -22.97 26.31
N LEU A 274 -31.61 -23.50 27.32
CA LEU A 274 -30.97 -24.82 27.28
C LEU A 274 -31.48 -25.83 28.32
N ILE A 275 -32.41 -25.48 29.22
CA ILE A 275 -32.85 -26.42 30.27
C ILE A 275 -34.35 -26.25 30.61
N ALA A 276 -35.25 -26.61 29.70
CA ALA A 276 -36.66 -26.83 30.04
C ALA A 276 -37.36 -27.74 29.01
N GLY A 277 -36.78 -28.91 28.76
CA GLY A 277 -37.35 -29.93 27.88
C GLY A 277 -37.12 -31.35 28.39
N ARG A 278 -37.08 -31.55 29.72
CA ARG A 278 -36.99 -32.88 30.33
C ARG A 278 -38.35 -33.24 30.94
N LYS A 279 -39.15 -34.03 30.22
CA LYS A 279 -40.06 -34.99 30.86
C LYS A 279 -39.48 -36.38 30.66
N LYS A 280 -39.15 -37.01 31.79
CA LYS A 280 -38.72 -38.40 31.94
C LYS A 280 -39.92 -39.33 31.78
N THR A 281 -39.73 -40.43 31.06
CA THR A 281 -40.20 -41.76 31.47
C THR A 281 -39.16 -42.78 31.02
N ALA A 282 -38.70 -43.62 31.95
CA ALA A 282 -37.95 -44.86 31.71
C ALA A 282 -38.85 -46.03 32.20
N PRO A 283 -38.39 -47.29 32.18
CA PRO A 283 -37.95 -48.14 31.06
C PRO A 283 -38.84 -49.40 30.93
N ALA A 284 -38.81 -50.12 29.80
CA ALA A 284 -39.20 -51.53 29.75
C ALA A 284 -38.60 -52.25 28.54
N ALA A 285 -38.08 -53.44 28.80
CA ALA A 285 -37.46 -54.37 27.87
C ALA A 285 -38.48 -55.19 27.06
N SER A 286 -37.96 -55.83 25.99
CA SER A 286 -38.37 -57.06 25.29
C SER A 286 -38.35 -56.79 23.78
N ALA A 287 -37.33 -57.27 23.06
CA ALA A 287 -37.23 -58.64 22.50
C ALA A 287 -38.26 -58.87 21.39
N ASP A 288 -37.80 -58.84 20.13
CA ASP A 288 -37.96 -59.95 19.18
C ASP A 288 -37.03 -59.71 18.00
N THR A 289 -35.92 -60.45 17.87
CA THR A 289 -35.83 -61.75 17.19
C THR A 289 -36.24 -61.66 15.72
N SER A 290 -35.26 -61.47 14.83
CA SER A 290 -35.22 -62.22 13.58
C SER A 290 -33.79 -62.28 13.03
N THR A 291 -33.09 -63.33 13.45
CA THR A 291 -32.38 -64.26 12.56
C THR A 291 -31.38 -63.67 11.55
N ALA A 292 -30.12 -63.62 11.98
CA ALA A 292 -29.01 -64.18 11.19
C ALA A 292 -29.11 -65.74 11.23
N PRO A 293 -28.35 -66.58 10.48
CA PRO A 293 -27.04 -66.25 9.90
C PRO A 293 -26.58 -67.05 8.64
N SER A 294 -25.33 -66.75 8.23
CA SER A 294 -24.30 -67.71 7.77
C SER A 294 -24.29 -68.21 6.31
N PRO A 295 -23.16 -68.77 5.82
CA PRO A 295 -21.76 -68.37 6.03
C PRO A 295 -20.89 -68.50 4.75
N GLN A 296 -19.61 -68.15 4.93
CA GLN A 296 -18.44 -68.38 4.07
C GLN A 296 -18.38 -69.72 3.33
N THR A 297 -17.75 -69.71 2.16
CA THR A 297 -16.85 -70.79 1.74
C THR A 297 -15.48 -70.21 1.39
N ASP A 298 -14.52 -70.68 2.17
CA ASP A 298 -13.08 -70.64 2.03
C ASP A 298 -12.62 -71.60 0.91
N ALA A 299 -11.53 -71.28 0.22
CA ALA A 299 -10.62 -72.24 -0.42
C ALA A 299 -9.42 -71.51 -1.05
N GLY A 300 -8.27 -71.64 -0.39
CA GLY A 300 -6.96 -71.41 -0.99
C GLY A 300 -6.45 -72.60 -1.83
N SER A 301 -5.24 -72.39 -2.35
CA SER A 301 -4.29 -73.35 -2.97
C SER A 301 -4.42 -73.62 -4.48
N SER A 302 -3.46 -73.10 -5.26
CA SER A 302 -2.40 -73.94 -5.86
C SER A 302 -1.34 -73.11 -6.60
N GLU A 303 -0.08 -73.28 -6.18
CA GLU A 303 1.12 -73.09 -6.99
C GLU A 303 1.14 -74.02 -8.23
N GLY A 304 1.95 -73.70 -9.24
CA GLY A 304 2.38 -74.68 -10.25
C GLY A 304 2.89 -74.11 -11.58
N ASP A 305 4.22 -74.12 -11.74
CA ASP A 305 5.01 -74.06 -12.97
C ASP A 305 4.43 -74.76 -14.22
N ALA A 306 4.53 -74.10 -15.38
CA ALA A 306 5.14 -74.58 -16.64
C ALA A 306 4.99 -73.54 -17.76
#